data_AF-W0DZG9-F1
#
_entry.id   AF-W0DZG9-F1
#
_cell.length_a   1.000
_cell.length_b   1.000
_cell.length_c   1.000
_cell.angle_alpha   90.00
_cell.angle_beta   90.00
_cell.angle_gamma   90.00
#
_symmetry.space_group_name_H-M   'P 1'
#
loop_
_entity.id
_entity.type
_entity.pdbx_description
1 polymer ?
#
loop_
_entity_poly.entity_id
_entity_poly.type
_entity_poly.pdbx_seq_one_letter_code
_entity_poly.pdbx_strand_id
1 'polypeptide(L)' 'MTFLDGQSHWVLIHVEVQGEPEVDFAERMFKYNYRIRNKYAKDVILVVALRSQ' A
#
# COMPACT_ATOMS: atom_id res chain seq x y z
N MET A 1 1.94 18.31 -1.63
CA MET A 1 0.51 18.02 -1.90
C MET A 1 -0.26 18.55 -0.71
N THR A 2 -0.84 19.74 -0.83
CA THR A 2 -1.55 20.41 0.28
C THR A 2 -3.00 19.98 0.20
N PHE A 3 -3.51 19.39 1.27
CA PHE A 3 -4.93 19.07 1.37
C PHE A 3 -5.72 20.37 1.53
N LEU A 4 -6.96 20.42 1.02
CA LEU A 4 -7.79 21.63 1.00
C LEU A 4 -8.08 22.19 2.41
N ASP A 5 -7.77 21.44 3.46
CA ASP A 5 -7.91 21.79 4.87
C ASP A 5 -6.68 22.51 5.46
N GLY A 6 -5.60 22.71 4.68
CA GLY A 6 -4.36 23.33 5.15
C GLY A 6 -3.55 22.47 6.13
N GLN A 7 -3.97 21.23 6.38
CA GLN A 7 -3.26 20.34 7.29
C GLN A 7 -2.18 19.53 6.56
N SER A 8 -1.09 19.24 7.29
CA SER A 8 -0.05 18.36 6.80
C SER A 8 -0.46 16.91 7.05
N HIS A 9 -0.74 16.17 5.98
CA HIS A 9 -1.02 14.74 6.04
C HIS A 9 0.20 13.95 5.57
N TRP A 10 0.41 12.79 6.17
CA TRP A 10 1.47 11.86 5.81
C TRP A 10 0.87 10.76 4.93
N VAL A 11 1.41 10.60 3.72
CA VAL A 11 1.05 9.50 2.82
C VAL A 11 2.19 8.49 2.85
N LEU A 12 1.89 7.27 3.33
CA LEU A 12 2.82 6.15 3.21
C LEU A 12 2.55 5.44 1.89
N ILE A 13 3.53 5.43 0.99
CA ILE A 13 3.45 4.72 -0.28
C ILE A 13 4.37 3.50 -0.21
N HIS A 14 3.79 2.32 -0.32
CA HIS A 14 4.53 1.08 -0.55
C HIS A 14 4.38 0.71 -2.02
N VAL A 15 5.50 0.63 -2.75
CA VAL A 15 5.55 0.25 -4.16
C VAL A 15 6.26 -1.08 -4.28
N GLU A 16 5.60 -2.04 -4.91
CA GLU A 16 6.15 -3.35 -5.21
C GLU A 16 6.05 -3.58 -6.72
N VAL A 17 7.15 -4.01 -7.34
CA VAL A 17 7.25 -4.37 -8.76
C VAL A 17 7.44 -5.88 -8.83
N GLN A 18 6.40 -6.59 -9.27
CA GLN A 18 6.48 -8.04 -9.47
C GLN A 18 6.85 -8.38 -10.92
N GLY A 19 7.78 -9.33 -11.06
CA GLY A 19 8.19 -9.88 -12.36
C GLY A 19 7.27 -11.00 -12.85
N GLU A 20 7.01 -11.99 -11.99
CA GLU A 20 6.18 -13.16 -12.29
C GLU A 20 4.97 -13.25 -11.35
N PRO A 21 3.85 -13.87 -11.78
CA PRO A 21 2.71 -14.11 -10.92
C PRO A 21 3.09 -15.00 -9.73
N GLU A 22 2.89 -14.51 -8.51
CA GLU A 22 3.02 -15.31 -7.30
C GLU A 22 1.63 -15.67 -6.75
N VAL A 23 1.41 -16.95 -6.44
CA VAL A 23 0.11 -17.48 -6.01
C VAL A 23 -0.38 -16.82 -4.71
N ASP A 24 0.55 -16.52 -3.81
CA ASP A 24 0.26 -15.97 -2.48
C ASP A 24 0.30 -14.43 -2.45
N PHE A 25 0.40 -13.79 -3.62
CA PHE A 25 0.62 -12.35 -3.72
C PHE A 25 -0.49 -11.54 -3.05
N ALA A 26 -1.75 -11.84 -3.38
CA ALA A 26 -2.90 -11.14 -2.81
C ALA A 26 -2.95 -11.26 -1.27
N GLU A 27 -2.62 -12.44 -0.74
CA GLU A 27 -2.56 -12.68 0.70
C GLU A 27 -1.45 -11.86 1.37
N ARG A 28 -0.27 -11.79 0.75
CA ARG A 28 0.85 -10.96 1.21
C ARG A 28 0.46 -9.48 1.26
N MET A 29 -0.15 -8.96 0.21
CA MET A 29 -0.58 -7.56 0.15
C MET A 29 -1.62 -7.24 1.24
N PHE A 30 -2.56 -8.17 1.50
CA PHE A 30 -3.52 -8.03 2.59
C PHE A 30 -2.84 -7.98 3.97
N LYS A 31 -1.88 -8.89 4.22
CA LYS A 31 -1.09 -8.90 5.46
C LYS A 31 -0.32 -7.60 5.66
N TYR A 32 0.27 -7.03 4.61
CA TYR A 32 0.96 -5.74 4.69
C TYR A 32 0.00 -4.60 5.02
N ASN A 33 -1.18 -4.55 4.37
CA ASN A 33 -2.16 -3.51 4.64
C ASN A 33 -2.54 -3.49 6.12
N TYR A 34 -2.91 -4.66 6.64
CA TYR A 34 -3.33 -4.82 8.01
C TYR A 34 -2.22 -4.44 9.01
N ARG A 35 -0.99 -4.93 8.81
CA ARG A 35 0.13 -4.67 9.73
C ARG A 35 0.51 -3.20 9.77
N ILE A 36 0.54 -2.52 8.62
CA ILE A 36 0.89 -1.10 8.55
C ILE A 36 -0.21 -0.26 9.19
N ARG A 37 -1.48 -0.52 8.84
CA ARG A 37 -2.62 0.19 9.44
C ARG A 37 -2.62 0.05 10.96
N ASN A 38 -2.43 -1.16 11.46
CA ASN A 38 -2.41 -1.43 12.90
C ASN A 38 -1.20 -0.77 13.59
N LYS A 39 -0.02 -0.79 12.96
CA LYS A 39 1.20 -0.21 13.55
C LYS A 39 1.15 1.32 13.67
N TYR A 40 0.55 2.00 12.70
CA TYR A 40 0.58 3.47 12.64
C TYR A 40 -0.74 4.12 13.04
N ALA A 41 -1.83 3.36 13.18
CA ALA A 41 -3.18 3.87 13.43
C ALA A 41 -3.60 4.97 12.43
N LYS A 42 -3.23 4.78 11.16
CA LYS A 42 -3.55 5.67 10.04
C LYS A 42 -4.12 4.87 8.88
N ASP A 43 -4.87 5.55 8.02
CA ASP A 43 -5.34 4.95 6.77
C ASP A 43 -4.15 4.68 5.84
N VAL A 44 -4.19 3.54 5.17
CA VAL A 44 -3.10 3.04 4.31
C VAL A 44 -3.66 2.70 2.95
N ILE A 45 -3.06 3.27 1.91
CA ILE A 45 -3.29 2.90 0.53
C ILE A 45 -2.06 2.10 0.08
N LEU A 46 -2.29 0.90 -0.44
CA LEU A 46 -1.25 0.10 -1.10
C LEU A 46 -1.49 0.14 -2.59
N VAL A 47 -0.45 0.45 -3.35
CA VAL A 47 -0.48 0.43 -4.82
C VAL A 47 0.47 -0.65 -5.29
N VAL A 48 -0.04 -1.53 -6.14
CA VAL A 48 0.73 -2.63 -6.71
C VAL A 48 0.68 -2.52 -8.22
N ALA A 49 1.84 -2.65 -8.86
CA ALA A 49 1.93 -2.90 -10.29
C ALA A 49 2.04 -4.40 -10.54
N LEU A 50 1.00 -4.97 -11.15
CA LEU A 50 1.01 -6.35 -11.65
C LEU A 50 1.28 -6.35 -13.14
N ARG A 51 2.12 -7.27 -13.61
CA ARG A 51 2.31 -7.55 -15.03
C ARG A 51 1.35 -8.66 -15.44
N SER A 52 0.46 -8.41 -16.39
CA SER A 52 -0.24 -9.49 -17.09
C SER A 52 0.72 -10.11 -18.09
N GLN A 53 0.96 -11.42 -17.99
CA GLN A 53 1.53 -12.17 -19.12
C GLN A 53 0.54 -12.19 -20.29
#